data_AF-A0A818Q5I2-F1
#
_entry.id   AF-A0A818Q5I2-F1
#
_cell.length_a   1.000
_cell.length_b   1.000
_cell.length_c   1.000
_cell.angle_alpha   90.00
_cell.angle_beta   90.00
_cell.angle_gamma   90.00
#
_symmetry.space_group_name_H-M   'P 1'
#
loop_
_entity.id
_entity.type
_entity.pdbx_description
1 polymer ?
#
loop_
_entity_poly.entity_id
_entity_poly.type
_entity_poly.pdbx_seq_one_letter_code
_entity_poly.pdbx_strand_id
1 'polypeptide(L)' 'RIGGIDQNTIYTEGLHFRVPWFQYPITYDIRARPRIIKSPTGSKDLQMITIALRVLARPDQSKLPKLYQSLG' A
#
# COMPACT_ATOMS: atom_id res chain seq x y z
N ARG A 1 9.67 15.47 17.86
CA ARG A 1 8.35 15.94 17.37
C ARG A 1 7.30 15.27 18.24
N ILE A 2 6.61 16.04 19.07
CA ILE A 2 5.52 15.56 19.94
C ILE A 2 4.29 15.43 19.04
N GLY A 3 3.99 14.21 18.61
CA GLY A 3 3.05 13.93 17.52
C GLY A 3 3.65 12.87 16.58
N GLY A 4 3.82 11.65 17.10
CA GLY A 4 4.18 10.48 16.32
C GLY A 4 2.97 9.60 16.09
N ILE A 5 2.96 8.84 15.00
CA ILE A 5 2.01 7.74 14.84
C ILE A 5 2.45 6.62 15.76
N ASP A 6 1.54 6.17 16.60
CA ASP A 6 1.77 5.00 17.44
C ASP A 6 1.96 3.77 16.54
N GLN A 7 3.19 3.24 16.51
CA GLN A 7 3.55 2.09 15.67
C GLN A 7 3.02 0.78 16.24
N ASN A 8 2.70 0.75 17.54
CA ASN A 8 2.32 -0.48 18.23
C ASN A 8 0.80 -0.75 18.18
N THR A 9 0.03 0.28 17.83
CA THR A 9 -1.43 0.24 17.88
C THR A 9 -2.01 0.25 16.47
N ILE A 10 -1.91 -0.90 15.80
CA ILE A 10 -2.47 -1.13 14.47
C ILE A 10 -3.84 -1.79 14.63
N TYR A 11 -4.89 -1.03 14.37
CA TYR A 11 -6.26 -1.51 14.43
C TYR A 11 -6.68 -2.18 13.12
N THR A 12 -7.37 -3.32 13.21
CA THR A 12 -8.07 -3.96 12.07
C THR A 12 -9.42 -3.28 11.81
N GLU A 13 -10.07 -3.59 10.68
CA GLU A 13 -11.43 -3.11 10.38
C GLU A 13 -12.37 -3.41 11.56
N GLY A 14 -13.05 -2.38 12.10
CA GLY A 14 -13.89 -2.51 13.29
C GLY A 14 -14.23 -1.17 13.95
N LEU A 15 -14.99 -1.23 15.05
CA LEU A 15 -15.32 -0.07 15.87
C LEU A 15 -14.21 0.15 16.91
N HIS A 16 -13.54 1.31 16.84
CA HIS A 16 -12.51 1.70 17.80
C HIS A 16 -12.89 3.03 18.45
N PHE A 17 -12.75 3.11 19.78
CA PHE A 17 -13.01 4.35 20.51
C PHE A 17 -11.90 5.37 20.23
N ARG A 18 -12.31 6.59 19.86
CA ARG A 18 -11.39 7.73 19.67
C ARG A 18 -11.65 8.82 20.69
N VAL A 19 -10.57 9.42 21.19
CA VAL A 19 -10.65 10.66 21.98
C VAL A 19 -10.68 11.84 21.02
N PRO A 20 -11.76 12.66 21.03
CA PRO A 20 -11.84 13.84 20.18
C PRO A 20 -10.65 14.79 20.44
N TRP A 21 -10.21 15.52 19.41
CA TRP A 21 -9.09 16.49 19.40
C TRP A 21 -7.66 15.93 19.51
N PHE A 22 -7.44 14.77 20.14
CA PHE A 22 -6.10 14.21 20.33
C PHE A 22 -5.75 13.05 19.38
N GLN A 23 -6.76 12.34 18.86
CA GLN A 23 -6.57 11.19 17.99
C GLN A 23 -7.20 11.42 16.61
N TYR A 24 -6.40 11.29 15.55
CA TYR A 24 -6.85 11.33 14.16
C TYR A 24 -6.64 9.96 13.52
N PRO A 25 -7.71 9.25 13.09
CA PRO A 25 -7.56 7.95 12.44
C PRO A 25 -7.08 8.12 11.00
N ILE A 26 -5.95 7.50 10.67
CA ILE A 26 -5.46 7.40 9.30
C ILE A 26 -5.93 6.05 8.75
N THR A 27 -6.91 6.07 7.85
CA THR A 27 -7.49 4.85 7.30
C THR A 27 -6.76 4.45 6.02
N TYR A 28 -6.30 3.20 5.96
CA TYR A 28 -5.69 2.62 4.77
C TYR A 28 -6.53 1.46 4.24
N ASP A 29 -6.72 1.43 2.92
CA ASP A 29 -7.25 0.26 2.24
C ASP A 29 -6.12 -0.75 1.98
N ILE A 30 -6.18 -1.90 2.64
CA ILE A 30 -5.20 -2.99 2.49
C ILE A 30 -5.67 -4.07 1.51
N ARG A 31 -6.68 -3.81 0.67
CA ARG A 31 -7.14 -4.78 -0.32
C ARG A 31 -6.13 -4.93 -1.45
N ALA A 32 -6.02 -6.14 -1.99
CA ALA A 32 -5.15 -6.41 -3.12
C ALA A 32 -5.64 -5.65 -4.35
N ARG A 33 -4.77 -4.82 -4.95
CA ARG A 33 -5.07 -4.07 -6.17
C ARG A 33 -4.28 -4.66 -7.35
N PRO A 34 -4.93 -4.89 -8.50
CA PRO A 34 -4.23 -5.35 -9.69
C PRO A 34 -3.47 -4.19 -10.35
N ARG A 35 -2.19 -4.43 -10.68
CA ARG A 35 -1.36 -3.56 -11.50
C ARG A 35 -1.00 -4.29 -12.79
N ILE A 36 -1.34 -3.71 -13.93
CA ILE A 36 -0.98 -4.24 -15.24
C ILE A 36 0.30 -3.54 -15.68
N ILE A 37 1.36 -4.31 -15.90
CA ILE A 37 2.62 -3.84 -16.46
C ILE A 37 2.69 -4.34 -17.89
N LYS A 38 2.75 -3.42 -18.84
CA LYS A 38 2.89 -3.74 -20.27
C LYS A 38 4.31 -3.39 -20.69
N SER A 39 5.00 -4.32 -21.33
CA SER A 39 6.35 -4.11 -21.86
C SER A 39 6.43 -4.59 -23.30
N PRO A 40 6.89 -3.76 -24.25
CA PRO A 40 7.23 -4.21 -25.58
C PRO A 40 8.52 -5.03 -25.51
N THR A 41 8.52 -6.23 -26.07
CA THR A 41 9.65 -7.17 -26.09
C THR A 41 9.88 -7.65 -27.52
N GLY A 42 11.16 -7.75 -27.93
CA GLY A 42 11.52 -8.33 -29.21
C GLY A 42 11.41 -9.85 -29.18
N SER A 43 10.72 -10.44 -30.16
CA SER A 43 10.63 -11.89 -30.34
C SER A 43 11.84 -12.43 -31.10
N LYS A 44 11.99 -13.76 -31.09
CA LYS A 44 13.02 -14.47 -31.86
C LYS A 44 12.90 -14.23 -33.38
N ASP A 45 11.71 -13.91 -33.83
CA ASP A 45 11.37 -13.63 -35.23
C ASP A 45 11.49 -12.13 -35.58
N LEU A 46 12.21 -11.36 -34.75
CA LEU A 46 12.42 -9.92 -34.90
C LEU A 46 11.13 -9.09 -34.90
N GLN A 47 10.06 -9.61 -34.31
CA GLN A 47 8.80 -8.90 -34.16
C GLN A 47 8.69 -8.28 -32.77
N MET A 48 8.16 -7.05 -32.69
CA MET A 48 7.87 -6.40 -31.42
C MET A 48 6.53 -6.89 -30.88
N ILE A 49 6.55 -7.68 -29.81
CA ILE A 49 5.35 -8.15 -29.12
C ILE A 49 5.13 -7.37 -27.82
N THR A 50 3.87 -7.13 -27.44
CA THR A 50 3.57 -6.52 -26.13
C THR A 50 3.23 -7.61 -25.13
N ILE A 51 4.10 -7.81 -24.14
CA ILE A 51 3.84 -8.71 -23.02
C ILE A 51 3.12 -7.90 -21.93
N ALA A 52 2.00 -8.41 -21.43
CA ALA A 52 1.26 -7.82 -20.32
C ALA A 52 1.27 -8.77 -19.11
N LEU A 53 1.83 -8.31 -18.00
CA LEU A 53 1.79 -9.01 -16.72
C LEU A 53 0.77 -8.35 -15.79
N ARG A 54 -0.09 -9.16 -15.18
CA ARG A 54 -0.98 -8.71 -14.10
C ARG A 54 -0.38 -9.10 -12.76
N VAL A 55 0.12 -8.11 -12.04
CA VAL A 55 0.65 -8.29 -10.68
C VAL A 55 -0.42 -7.87 -9.69
N LEU A 56 -0.72 -8.72 -8.71
CA LEU A 56 -1.56 -8.35 -7.57
C LEU A 56 -0.64 -7.90 -6.44
N ALA A 57 -0.83 -6.68 -5.96
CA ALA A 57 -0.05 -6.15 -4.84
C ALA A 57 -0.98 -5.80 -3.67
N ARG A 58 -0.55 -6.13 -2.44
CA ARG A 58 -1.23 -5.80 -1.19
C ARG A 58 -0.19 -5.25 -0.21
N PRO A 59 -0.43 -4.08 0.43
CA PRO A 59 0.47 -3.58 1.45
C PRO A 59 0.39 -4.44 2.73
N ASP A 60 1.55 -4.63 3.36
CA ASP A 60 1.66 -5.31 4.65
C ASP A 60 1.27 -4.34 5.78
N GLN A 61 0.21 -4.69 6.50
CA GLN A 61 -0.39 -3.88 7.56
C GLN A 61 0.63 -3.51 8.65
N SER A 62 1.50 -4.45 9.00
CA SER A 62 2.56 -4.32 10.03
C SER A 62 3.55 -3.19 9.73
N LYS A 63 3.77 -2.91 8.44
CA LYS A 63 4.79 -1.97 7.97
C LYS A 63 4.22 -0.61 7.58
N LEU A 64 2.90 -0.44 7.60
CA LEU A 64 2.22 0.80 7.23
C LEU A 64 2.69 2.02 8.06
N PRO A 65 2.81 1.95 9.41
CA PRO A 65 3.24 3.12 10.19
C PRO A 65 4.66 3.57 9.83
N LYS A 66 5.56 2.61 9.60
CA LYS A 66 6.95 2.87 9.19
C LYS A 66 7.01 3.44 7.77
N LEU A 67 6.22 2.87 6.84
CA LEU A 67 6.14 3.33 5.46
C LEU A 67 5.66 4.79 5.40
N TYR A 68 4.61 5.13 6.14
CA TYR A 68 4.07 6.49 6.20
C TYR A 68 5.11 7.49 6.72
N GLN A 69 5.86 7.14 7.76
CA GLN A 69 6.92 8.00 8.28
C GLN A 69 8.07 8.19 7.29
N SER A 70 8.38 7.16 6.49
CA SER A 70 9.49 7.20 5.51
C SER A 70 9.14 7.91 4.21
N LEU A 71 7.88 7.84 3.78
CA LEU A 71 7.39 8.45 2.54
C LEU A 71 6.73 9.82 2.76
N GLY A 72 6.69 10.27 4.03
CA GLY A 72 6.15 11.52 4.57
C GLY A 72 5.50 12.48 3.61
#